data_AF-A0A920U628-F1
#
_entry.id   AF-A0A920U628-F1
#
_cell.length_a   1.000
_cell.length_b   1.000
_cell.length_c   1.000
_cell.angle_alpha   90.00
_cell.angle_beta   90.00
_cell.angle_gamma   90.00
#
_symmetry.space_group_name_H-M   'P 1'
#
loop_
_entity.id
_entity.type
_entity.pdbx_description
1 polymer ?
#
loop_
_entity_poly.entity_id
_entity_poly.type
_entity_poly.pdbx_seq_one_letter_code
_entity_poly.pdbx_strand_id
1 'polypeptide(L)' 'MDYSNNRIKKFTSEGVFVSKWGTLGTGDGQFNYPLGVSVASDGSVYVADAFNHRIQKFTPEGSLLVNGARMDG' A
#
# COMPACT_ATOMS: atom_id res chain seq x y z
N MET A 1 -16.60 11.76 9.39
CA MET A 1 -15.96 10.64 10.12
C MET A 1 -14.99 9.99 9.16
N ASP A 2 -13.69 10.22 9.32
CA ASP A 2 -12.64 9.73 8.41
C ASP A 2 -12.01 8.46 9.01
N TYR A 3 -12.60 7.30 8.71
CA TYR A 3 -12.10 5.98 9.10
C TYR A 3 -10.93 5.54 8.19
N SER A 4 -9.97 6.43 7.93
CA SER A 4 -8.92 6.27 6.92
C SER A 4 -7.99 5.08 7.20
N ASN A 5 -8.42 3.92 6.67
CA ASN A 5 -7.57 2.77 6.38
C ASN A 5 -6.79 2.95 5.05
N ASN A 6 -6.69 4.18 4.54
CA ASN A 6 -5.95 4.55 3.33
C ASN A 6 -4.43 4.64 3.60
N ARG A 7 -3.90 3.71 4.39
CA ARG A 7 -2.49 3.64 4.79
C ARG A 7 -2.08 2.22 5.09
N ILE A 8 -0.81 1.92 4.84
CA ILE A 8 -0.17 0.69 5.27
C ILE A 8 0.54 0.93 6.59
N LYS A 9 0.52 -0.06 7.48
CA LYS A 9 1.26 -0.06 8.74
C LYS A 9 2.12 -1.31 8.82
N LYS A 10 3.38 -1.12 9.20
CA LYS A 10 4.35 -2.19 9.43
C LYS A 10 4.52 -2.40 10.93
N PHE A 11 4.53 -3.66 11.33
CA PHE A 11 4.77 -4.09 12.70
C PHE A 11 5.87 -5.16 12.71
N THR A 12 6.55 -5.32 13.85
CA THR A 12 7.39 -6.50 14.11
C THR A 12 6.53 -7.74 14.35
N SER A 13 7.16 -8.92 14.42
CA SER A 13 6.48 -10.17 14.78
C SER A 13 5.84 -10.13 16.17
N GLU A 14 6.36 -9.29 17.07
CA GLU A 14 5.85 -9.05 18.42
C GLU A 14 4.73 -8.00 18.45
N GLY A 15 4.33 -7.47 17.28
CA GLY A 15 3.28 -6.46 17.17
C GLY A 15 3.73 -5.03 17.47
N VAL A 16 5.03 -4.77 17.55
CA VAL A 16 5.55 -3.41 17.79
C VAL A 16 5.44 -2.58 16.50
N PHE A 17 4.88 -1.38 16.59
CA PHE A 17 4.77 -0.47 15.44
C PHE A 17 6.15 -0.03 14.94
N VAL A 18 6.40 -0.16 13.63
CA VAL A 18 7.66 0.22 12.99
C VAL A 18 7.48 1.49 12.17
N SER A 19 6.55 1.47 11.21
CA SER A 19 6.32 2.58 10.29
C SER A 19 4.92 2.53 9.68
N LYS A 20 4.54 3.64 9.04
CA LYS A 20 3.33 3.73 8.22
C LYS A 20 3.61 4.57 6.98
N TRP A 21 2.90 4.29 5.90
CA TRP A 21 2.93 5.12 4.69
C TRP A 21 1.56 5.16 4.01
N GLY A 22 1.38 6.19 3.20
CA GLY A 22 0.17 6.46 2.45
C GLY A 22 -0.85 7.38 3.14
N THR A 23 -1.65 8.02 2.30
CA THR A 23 -2.78 8.88 2.64
C THR A 23 -3.92 8.63 1.66
N LEU A 24 -5.13 9.13 1.96
CA LEU A 24 -6.21 9.13 0.98
C LEU A 24 -5.81 9.90 -0.28
N GLY A 25 -6.09 9.35 -1.46
CA GLY A 25 -5.94 10.04 -2.73
C GLY A 25 -5.70 9.10 -3.90
N THR A 26 -5.47 9.70 -5.07
CA THR A 26 -5.30 9.01 -6.35
C THR A 26 -3.84 9.05 -6.86
N GLY A 27 -2.99 9.85 -6.22
CA GLY A 27 -1.57 10.00 -6.60
C GLY A 27 -0.68 8.86 -6.12
N ASP A 28 0.58 8.92 -6.51
CA ASP A 28 1.61 7.94 -6.16
C ASP A 28 1.76 7.80 -4.63
N GLY A 29 1.71 6.55 -4.14
CA GLY A 29 1.78 6.27 -2.71
C GLY A 29 0.52 6.67 -1.93
N GLN A 30 -0.49 7.25 -2.58
CA GLN A 30 -1.82 7.46 -2.01
C GLN A 30 -2.73 6.26 -2.29
N PHE A 31 -3.73 6.08 -1.45
CA PHE A 31 -4.66 4.96 -1.53
C PHE A 31 -6.11 5.44 -1.50
N ASN A 32 -6.98 4.68 -2.13
CA ASN A 32 -8.41 4.81 -2.04
C ASN A 32 -9.02 3.42 -1.78
N TYR A 33 -9.42 3.20 -0.53
CA TYR A 33 -10.02 1.94 -0.06
C TYR A 33 -9.19 0.70 -0.42
N PRO A 34 -7.93 0.60 0.05
CA PRO A 34 -7.10 -0.57 -0.24
C PRO A 34 -7.65 -1.81 0.46
N LEU A 35 -7.77 -2.92 -0.27
CA LEU A 35 -8.42 -4.15 0.22
C LEU A 35 -7.45 -5.31 0.49
N GLY A 36 -6.23 -5.23 0.00
CA GLY A 36 -5.27 -6.33 0.11
C GLY A 36 -3.82 -5.86 0.17
N VAL A 37 -3.00 -6.60 0.91
CA VAL A 37 -1.55 -6.43 0.98
C VAL A 37 -0.89 -7.80 0.89
N SER A 38 0.20 -7.91 0.12
CA SER A 38 1.05 -9.09 0.05
C SER A 38 2.51 -8.68 0.07
N VAL A 39 3.38 -9.54 0.61
CA VAL A 39 4.82 -9.31 0.71
C VAL A 39 5.53 -10.42 -0.07
N ALA A 40 6.35 -10.05 -1.05
CA ALA A 40 7.15 -10.99 -1.82
C ALA A 40 8.39 -11.45 -1.04
N SER A 41 9.04 -12.50 -1.53
CA SER A 41 10.26 -13.06 -0.90
C SER A 41 11.43 -12.07 -0.81
N ASP A 42 11.47 -11.04 -1.67
CA ASP A 42 12.44 -9.95 -1.63
C ASP A 42 12.04 -8.81 -0.67
N GLY A 43 10.91 -8.96 0.03
CA GLY A 43 10.35 -7.96 0.95
C GLY A 43 9.51 -6.88 0.26
N SER A 44 9.38 -6.89 -1.07
CA SER A 44 8.51 -5.94 -1.78
C SER A 44 7.06 -6.07 -1.33
N VAL A 45 6.40 -4.94 -1.10
CA VAL A 45 5.01 -4.88 -0.66
C VAL A 45 4.10 -4.52 -1.83
N TYR A 46 3.11 -5.36 -2.12
CA TYR A 46 2.08 -5.11 -3.13
C TYR A 46 0.78 -4.76 -2.45
N VAL A 47 0.16 -3.65 -2.86
CA VAL A 47 -1.11 -3.16 -2.29
C VAL A 47 -2.15 -3.10 -3.38
N ALA A 48 -3.29 -3.75 -3.14
CA ALA A 48 -4.47 -3.65 -4.00
C ALA A 48 -5.27 -2.40 -3.65
N ASP A 49 -5.07 -1.34 -4.44
CA ASP A 49 -5.68 -0.02 -4.28
C ASP A 49 -7.01 0.04 -5.03
N ALA A 50 -8.03 -0.61 -4.44
CA ALA A 50 -9.20 -1.11 -5.16
C ALA A 50 -10.02 -0.01 -5.86
N PHE A 51 -10.23 1.14 -5.21
CA PHE A 51 -11.02 2.23 -5.80
C PHE A 51 -10.21 3.11 -6.77
N ASN A 52 -8.89 2.96 -6.79
CA ASN A 52 -8.04 3.52 -7.85
C ASN A 52 -7.78 2.51 -8.97
N HIS A 53 -8.36 1.31 -8.91
CA HIS A 53 -8.25 0.25 -9.93
C HIS A 53 -6.80 -0.10 -10.32
N ARG A 54 -5.90 -0.12 -9.33
CA ARG A 54 -4.47 -0.37 -9.56
C ARG A 54 -3.85 -1.23 -8.47
N ILE A 55 -2.71 -1.84 -8.79
CA ILE A 55 -1.79 -2.42 -7.81
C ILE A 55 -0.57 -1.51 -7.68
N GLN A 56 -0.20 -1.14 -6.47
CA GLN A 56 1.04 -0.39 -6.22
C GLN A 56 2.08 -1.30 -5.56
N LYS A 57 3.35 -1.19 -5.99
CA LYS A 57 4.48 -1.95 -5.43
C LYS A 57 5.41 -1.00 -4.66
N PHE A 58 5.79 -1.37 -3.45
CA PHE A 58 6.66 -0.61 -2.56
C PHE A 58 7.87 -1.41 -2.09
N THR A 59 8.93 -0.72 -1.66
CA THR A 59 10.01 -1.29 -0.85
C THR A 59 9.49 -1.75 0.52
N PRO A 60 10.24 -2.58 1.25
CA PRO A 60 9.89 -2.95 2.63
C PRO A 60 9.78 -1.75 3.59
N GLU A 61 10.37 -0.61 3.22
CA GLU A 61 10.36 0.66 3.97
C GLU A 61 9.20 1.59 3.55
N GLY A 62 8.46 1.25 2.50
CA GLY A 62 7.29 2.00 2.05
C GLY A 62 7.54 3.03 0.94
N SER A 63 8.68 2.97 0.25
CA SER A 63 8.96 3.80 -0.92
C SER A 63 8.36 3.16 -2.18
N LEU A 64 7.68 3.93 -3.03
CA LEU A 64 7.06 3.42 -4.25
C LEU A 64 8.14 2.94 -5.25
N LEU A 65 7.97 1.74 -5.81
CA LEU A 65 8.90 1.11 -6.76
C LEU A 65 8.42 1.18 -8.20
N VAL A 66 7.12 1.03 -8.45
CA VAL A 66 6.54 1.10 -9.80
C VAL A 66 5.13 1.68 -9.71
N ASN A 67 4.83 2.64 -10.59
CA ASN A 67 3.48 3.20 -10.71
C ASN A 67 2.57 2.15 -11.34
N GLY A 68 1.48 1.81 -10.68
CA GLY A 68 0.72 0.58 -10.95
C GLY A 68 0.37 0.38 -12.41
N ALA A 69 0.58 -0.85 -12.91
CA ALA A 69 -0.09 -1.28 -14.14
C ALA A 69 -1.60 -1.08 -13.91
N ARG A 70 -2.21 -0.20 -14.71
CA ARG A 70 -3.66 -0.07 -14.69
C ARG A 70 -4.24 -1.41 -15.12
N MET A 71 -5.23 -1.90 -14.39
CA MET A 71 -5.87 -3.20 -14.66
C MET A 71 -7.02 -3.05 -15.67
N ASP A 72 -7.06 -1.96 -16.45
CA ASP A 72 -8.02 -1.75 -17.53
C ASP A 72 -7.52 -2.43 -18.81
N GLY A 73 -8.04 -3.65 -19.04
CA GLY A 73 -8.05 -4.29 -20.35
C GLY A 73 -9.19 -3.78 -21.23
#